data_AF-A0A1F9NGE3-F1
#
_entry.id   AF-A0A1F9NGE3-F1
#
_cell.length_a   1.000
_cell.length_b   1.000
_cell.length_c   1.000
_cell.angle_alpha   90.00
_cell.angle_beta   90.00
_cell.angle_gamma   90.00
#
_symmetry.space_group_name_H-M   'P 1'
#
loop_
_entity.id
_entity.type
_entity.pdbx_description
1 polymer ?
#
loop_
_entity_poly.entity_id
_entity_poly.type
_entity_poly.pdbx_seq_one_letter_code
_entity_poly.pdbx_strand_id
1 'polypeptide(L)'
;MGSPISCDTCHNGLGTNTLNHYNRANARPGSDAQRVPPGDAAFPATYDAQSGSSSFDNGAALSCSNVSCHGGQATPNWQTGALVVNDRCTICHVSGTTQFNSYASGEHTFHVNLFGAGAATCALCHDTAALAVDHFTTLADNSISPAVASATIGGPFITTFTAGAGTSGTCNAACHPGDRTW
;
A
#
# COMPACT_ATOMS: atom_id res chain seq x y z
N MET A 1 -9.19 -10.21 3.41
CA MET A 1 -9.87 -8.94 3.76
C MET A 1 -9.02 -8.22 4.77
N GLY A 2 -8.48 -7.04 4.44
CA GLY A 2 -7.65 -6.25 5.36
C GLY A 2 -8.44 -5.78 6.58
N SER A 3 -7.75 -5.61 7.72
CA SER A 3 -8.36 -5.10 8.95
C SER A 3 -9.10 -3.78 8.67
N PRO A 4 -10.34 -3.60 9.15
CA PRO A 4 -11.04 -2.34 9.03
C PRO A 4 -10.21 -1.22 9.65
N ILE A 5 -9.87 -0.21 8.85
CA ILE A 5 -9.26 1.02 9.34
C ILE A 5 -10.32 1.70 10.23
N SER A 6 -9.98 1.91 11.52
CA SER A 6 -10.84 2.67 12.43
C SER A 6 -10.92 4.12 11.98
N CYS A 7 -12.04 4.81 12.20
CA CYS A 7 -12.16 6.25 11.90
C CYS A 7 -11.03 7.07 12.53
N ASP A 8 -10.52 6.63 13.69
CA ASP A 8 -9.44 7.29 14.43
C ASP A 8 -8.09 7.24 13.70
N THR A 9 -7.87 6.27 12.80
CA THR A 9 -6.64 6.17 12.01
C THR A 9 -6.45 7.39 11.09
N CYS A 10 -7.54 7.92 10.54
CA CYS A 10 -7.52 9.09 9.65
C CYS A 10 -7.99 10.37 10.35
N HIS A 11 -8.67 10.25 11.48
CA HIS A 11 -9.23 11.36 12.24
C HIS A 11 -8.81 11.23 13.71
N ASN A 12 -7.51 11.29 13.98
CA ASN A 12 -6.92 11.11 15.31
C ASN A 12 -7.66 11.92 16.40
N GLY A 13 -8.23 11.22 17.38
CA GLY A 13 -9.00 11.79 18.46
C GLY A 13 -10.48 12.09 18.12
N LEU A 14 -10.95 11.67 16.94
CA LEU A 14 -12.33 11.76 16.45
C LEU A 14 -12.93 10.39 16.10
N GLY A 15 -12.31 9.30 16.54
CA GLY A 15 -12.89 7.96 16.43
C GLY A 15 -14.30 7.84 17.01
N THR A 16 -15.04 6.83 16.56
CA THR A 16 -16.38 6.50 17.10
C THR A 16 -16.33 6.38 18.63
N ASN A 17 -17.36 6.90 19.31
CA ASN A 17 -17.46 6.95 20.78
C ASN A 17 -16.47 7.88 21.50
N THR A 18 -15.71 8.73 20.80
CA THR A 18 -14.97 9.81 21.45
C THR A 18 -15.87 11.02 21.73
N LEU A 19 -15.54 11.78 22.78
CA LEU A 19 -16.26 13.02 23.10
C LEU A 19 -16.19 14.02 21.94
N ASN A 20 -15.04 14.12 21.27
CA ASN A 20 -14.88 15.02 20.13
C ASN A 20 -15.72 14.59 18.92
N HIS A 21 -15.84 13.28 18.66
CA HIS A 21 -16.76 12.78 17.65
C HIS A 21 -18.21 13.16 17.98
N TYR A 22 -18.63 12.97 19.24
CA TYR A 22 -19.97 13.38 19.70
C TYR A 22 -20.19 14.91 19.55
N ASN A 23 -19.19 15.71 19.92
CA ASN A 23 -19.26 17.17 19.80
C ASN A 23 -19.45 17.64 18.35
N ARG A 24 -18.91 16.89 17.38
CA ARG A 24 -19.00 17.18 15.94
C ARG A 24 -20.18 16.49 15.23
N ALA A 25 -20.94 15.63 15.91
CA ALA A 25 -22.06 14.90 15.32
C ALA A 25 -23.24 15.83 14.96
N ASN A 26 -23.97 15.47 13.90
CA ASN A 26 -24.94 16.29 13.14
C ASN A 26 -26.18 16.85 13.89
N ALA A 27 -26.26 16.77 15.23
CA ALA A 27 -27.49 17.13 15.96
C ALA A 27 -27.28 17.96 17.24
N ARG A 28 -26.12 18.63 17.43
CA ARG A 28 -25.91 19.51 18.59
C ARG A 28 -26.18 20.99 18.25
N PRO A 29 -27.25 21.60 18.77
CA PRO A 29 -27.53 23.02 18.52
C PRO A 29 -26.35 23.91 18.92
N GLY A 30 -25.97 24.84 18.06
CA GLY A 30 -24.86 25.78 18.31
C GLY A 30 -23.45 25.27 17.96
N SER A 31 -23.32 24.05 17.42
CA SER A 31 -22.01 23.46 17.02
C SER A 31 -21.82 23.40 15.49
N ASP A 32 -22.59 24.19 14.75
CA ASP A 32 -22.67 24.14 13.27
C ASP A 32 -21.36 24.46 12.56
N ALA A 33 -20.59 25.40 13.13
CA ALA A 33 -19.27 25.77 12.62
C ALA A 33 -18.22 24.64 12.70
N GLN A 34 -18.47 23.60 13.50
CA GLN A 34 -17.56 22.45 13.65
C GLN A 34 -17.78 21.38 12.57
N ARG A 35 -18.76 21.57 11.68
CA ARG A 35 -19.16 20.63 10.63
C ARG A 35 -18.69 21.14 9.26
N VAL A 36 -17.40 21.01 9.00
CA VAL A 36 -16.77 21.39 7.73
C VAL A 36 -16.59 20.13 6.87
N PRO A 37 -17.25 20.02 5.70
CA PRO A 37 -16.96 18.98 4.73
C PRO A 37 -15.81 19.41 3.80
N PRO A 38 -14.88 18.50 3.44
CA PRO A 38 -14.62 17.20 4.08
C PRO A 38 -14.14 17.34 5.52
N GLY A 39 -14.49 16.39 6.38
CA GLY A 39 -14.10 16.41 7.79
C GLY A 39 -12.58 16.37 7.96
N ASP A 40 -12.07 17.12 8.94
CA ASP A 40 -10.63 17.26 9.19
C ASP A 40 -9.94 15.90 9.30
N ALA A 41 -8.98 15.62 8.42
CA ALA A 41 -8.07 14.50 8.57
C ALA A 41 -6.92 14.89 9.50
N ALA A 42 -6.60 14.00 10.45
CA ALA A 42 -5.47 14.11 11.35
C ALA A 42 -4.88 12.72 11.52
N PHE A 43 -3.65 12.53 11.08
CA PHE A 43 -3.01 11.22 11.09
C PHE A 43 -2.05 11.12 12.28
N PRO A 44 -2.07 10.01 13.03
CA PRO A 44 -0.99 9.69 13.96
C PRO A 44 0.33 9.46 13.22
N ALA A 45 1.45 9.92 13.78
CA ALA A 45 2.78 9.78 13.17
C ALA A 45 3.21 8.32 12.92
N THR A 46 2.56 7.34 13.55
CA THR A 46 2.80 5.91 13.25
C THR A 46 2.48 5.53 11.80
N TYR A 47 1.63 6.32 11.12
CA TYR A 47 1.25 6.12 9.73
C TYR A 47 2.03 7.01 8.76
N ASP A 48 3.06 7.70 9.23
CA ASP A 48 3.96 8.45 8.35
C ASP A 48 4.74 7.48 7.46
N ALA A 49 4.85 7.86 6.18
CA ALA A 49 5.71 7.18 5.23
C ALA A 49 7.19 7.54 5.50
N GLN A 50 8.11 6.80 4.90
CA GLN A 50 9.54 7.13 4.99
C GLN A 50 9.87 8.50 4.36
N SER A 51 9.06 8.93 3.39
CA SER A 51 9.19 10.23 2.73
C SER A 51 8.76 11.42 3.59
N GLY A 52 8.14 11.20 4.74
CA GLY A 52 7.78 12.25 5.69
C GLY A 52 6.35 12.13 6.23
N SER A 53 5.87 13.23 6.82
CA SER A 53 4.59 13.24 7.51
C SER A 53 3.41 13.08 6.58
N SER A 54 2.49 12.22 7.01
CA SER A 54 1.20 11.96 6.38
C SER A 54 0.34 13.22 6.31
N SER A 55 -0.38 13.38 5.21
CA SER A 55 -1.20 14.57 4.96
C SER A 55 -2.40 14.25 4.07
N PHE A 56 -3.40 15.11 4.14
CA PHE A 56 -4.58 15.08 3.29
C PHE A 56 -4.78 16.47 2.69
N ASP A 57 -4.88 16.54 1.36
CA ASP A 57 -5.28 17.75 0.67
C ASP A 57 -6.80 17.92 0.75
N ASN A 58 -7.26 18.85 1.59
CA ASN A 58 -8.67 19.19 1.73
C ASN A 58 -9.19 20.17 0.66
N GLY A 59 -8.38 20.44 -0.38
CA GLY A 59 -8.72 21.26 -1.53
C GLY A 59 -9.34 20.44 -2.68
N ALA A 60 -9.06 20.84 -3.92
CA ALA A 60 -9.68 20.21 -5.09
C ALA A 60 -9.20 18.77 -5.36
N ALA A 61 -7.98 18.40 -4.94
CA ALA A 61 -7.45 17.08 -5.22
C ALA A 61 -8.08 15.99 -4.34
N LEU A 62 -8.45 16.32 -3.10
CA LEU A 62 -9.04 15.39 -2.13
C LEU A 62 -8.22 14.10 -2.02
N SER A 63 -6.91 14.23 -1.81
CA SER A 63 -5.95 13.12 -1.88
C SER A 63 -5.10 13.01 -0.61
N CYS A 64 -4.75 11.78 -0.24
CA CYS A 64 -3.78 11.50 0.82
C CYS A 64 -2.35 11.52 0.24
N SER A 65 -1.35 11.86 1.04
CA SER A 65 0.07 11.81 0.68
C SER A 65 0.92 11.40 1.89
N ASN A 66 2.06 10.74 1.63
CA ASN A 66 2.98 10.27 2.68
C ASN A 66 2.32 9.38 3.76
N VAL A 67 1.26 8.65 3.40
CA VAL A 67 0.63 7.65 4.28
C VAL A 67 1.29 6.30 4.03
N SER A 68 1.80 5.65 5.08
CA SER A 68 2.48 4.35 4.98
C SER A 68 1.60 3.27 4.33
N CYS A 69 0.31 3.23 4.69
CA CYS A 69 -0.70 2.33 4.11
C CYS A 69 -0.88 2.50 2.59
N HIS A 70 -0.46 3.63 2.02
CA HIS A 70 -0.55 3.92 0.58
C HIS A 70 0.83 3.94 -0.10
N GLY A 71 1.83 3.29 0.53
CA GLY A 71 3.20 3.23 0.01
C GLY A 71 3.87 4.60 -0.04
N GLY A 72 3.40 5.56 0.77
CA GLY A 72 3.85 6.95 0.76
C GLY A 72 3.52 7.71 -0.52
N GLN A 73 2.72 7.14 -1.44
CA GLN A 73 2.35 7.79 -2.69
C GLN A 73 1.12 8.69 -2.51
N ALA A 74 0.97 9.64 -3.43
CA ALA A 74 -0.25 10.43 -3.52
C ALA A 74 -1.39 9.55 -4.04
N THR A 75 -2.50 9.49 -3.30
CA THR A 75 -3.66 8.73 -3.75
C THR A 75 -4.37 9.48 -4.88
N PRO A 76 -5.13 8.78 -5.74
CA PRO A 76 -6.20 9.42 -6.48
C PRO A 76 -7.17 10.15 -5.54
N ASN A 77 -8.03 11.00 -6.13
CA ASN A 77 -9.11 11.65 -5.41
C ASN A 77 -9.93 10.59 -4.63
N TRP A 78 -10.12 10.79 -3.34
CA TRP A 78 -10.73 9.74 -2.50
C TRP A 78 -12.22 9.51 -2.80
N GLN A 79 -12.91 10.50 -3.37
CA GLN A 79 -14.34 10.41 -3.68
C GLN A 79 -14.61 9.91 -5.10
N THR A 80 -13.79 10.33 -6.06
CA THR A 80 -14.05 10.12 -7.50
C THR A 80 -12.94 9.34 -8.20
N GLY A 81 -11.79 9.19 -7.56
CA GLY A 81 -10.67 8.43 -8.09
C GLY A 81 -10.94 6.93 -8.04
N ALA A 82 -10.27 6.22 -8.94
CA ALA A 82 -10.32 4.76 -8.99
C ALA A 82 -8.91 4.20 -9.09
N LEU A 83 -8.70 3.04 -8.48
CA LEU A 83 -7.48 2.28 -8.60
C LEU A 83 -7.80 0.84 -8.96
N VAL A 84 -7.23 0.38 -10.09
CA VAL A 84 -7.25 -1.02 -10.48
C VAL A 84 -5.93 -1.64 -10.04
N VAL A 85 -5.94 -2.30 -8.88
CA VAL A 85 -4.75 -2.81 -8.20
C VAL A 85 -3.96 -3.76 -9.09
N ASN A 86 -4.65 -4.68 -9.76
CA ASN A 86 -4.03 -5.73 -10.58
C ASN A 86 -3.27 -5.19 -11.79
N ASP A 87 -3.58 -3.97 -12.23
CA ASP A 87 -3.01 -3.37 -13.45
C ASP A 87 -2.04 -2.21 -13.15
N ARG A 88 -1.84 -1.86 -11.88
CA ARG A 88 -1.13 -0.63 -11.49
C ARG A 88 -0.22 -0.79 -10.27
N CYS A 89 0.55 -1.86 -10.20
CA CYS A 89 1.45 -2.16 -9.06
C CYS A 89 2.36 -0.98 -8.67
N THR A 90 2.90 -0.27 -9.65
CA THR A 90 3.86 0.83 -9.44
C THR A 90 3.26 2.14 -8.96
N ILE A 91 1.94 2.22 -8.83
CA ILE A 91 1.30 3.38 -8.17
C ILE A 91 1.45 3.34 -6.65
N CYS A 92 1.75 2.16 -6.08
CA CYS A 92 1.99 1.96 -4.66
C CYS A 92 3.44 1.55 -4.40
N HIS A 93 4.03 0.73 -5.29
CA HIS A 93 5.37 0.19 -5.12
C HIS A 93 6.38 0.97 -5.94
N VAL A 94 7.31 1.64 -5.25
CA VAL A 94 8.42 2.36 -5.88
C VAL A 94 9.69 1.50 -5.88
N SER A 95 10.59 1.78 -6.82
CA SER A 95 11.91 1.12 -6.83
C SER A 95 12.80 1.66 -5.71
N GLY A 96 13.63 0.79 -5.14
CA GLY A 96 14.64 1.16 -4.16
C GLY A 96 14.17 0.92 -2.73
N THR A 97 14.59 1.80 -1.82
CA THR A 97 14.37 1.61 -0.37
C THR A 97 13.78 2.84 0.29
N THR A 98 13.16 3.74 -0.48
CA THR A 98 12.66 5.03 0.01
C THR A 98 11.25 4.96 0.57
N GLN A 99 10.61 3.79 0.50
CA GLN A 99 9.29 3.51 1.06
C GLN A 99 9.26 2.09 1.65
N PHE A 100 8.41 1.86 2.64
CA PHE A 100 8.32 0.58 3.35
C PHE A 100 7.95 -0.62 2.47
N ASN A 101 7.19 -0.37 1.40
CA ASN A 101 6.74 -1.37 0.43
C ASN A 101 7.52 -1.28 -0.91
N SER A 102 8.68 -0.62 -0.93
CA SER A 102 9.47 -0.51 -2.16
C SER A 102 9.99 -1.88 -2.61
N TYR A 103 10.18 -2.05 -3.92
CA TYR A 103 10.89 -3.22 -4.46
C TYR A 103 12.37 -2.90 -4.67
N ALA A 104 13.23 -3.67 -4.02
CA ALA A 104 14.68 -3.63 -4.20
C ALA A 104 15.38 -4.98 -4.00
N SER A 105 14.63 -6.03 -3.65
CA SER A 105 15.19 -7.37 -3.46
C SER A 105 15.49 -8.06 -4.78
N GLY A 106 16.39 -9.04 -4.73
CA GLY A 106 16.75 -9.86 -5.89
C GLY A 106 17.09 -9.05 -7.14
N GLU A 107 16.58 -9.50 -8.27
CA GLU A 107 16.87 -8.92 -9.59
C GLU A 107 15.74 -8.00 -10.08
N HIS A 108 14.93 -7.41 -9.19
CA HIS A 108 13.83 -6.53 -9.60
C HIS A 108 14.33 -5.40 -10.52
N THR A 109 15.42 -4.72 -10.14
CA THR A 109 16.01 -3.63 -10.93
C THR A 109 16.36 -4.08 -12.35
N PHE A 110 16.95 -5.28 -12.50
CA PHE A 110 17.28 -5.82 -13.81
C PHE A 110 16.02 -6.06 -14.64
N HIS A 111 15.01 -6.73 -14.09
CA HIS A 111 13.79 -7.08 -14.81
C HIS A 111 12.94 -5.86 -15.17
N VAL A 112 12.79 -4.87 -14.28
CA VAL A 112 12.02 -3.66 -14.59
C VAL A 112 12.75 -2.78 -15.61
N ASN A 113 14.09 -2.81 -15.66
CA ASN A 113 14.85 -2.10 -16.69
C ASN A 113 14.76 -2.82 -18.05
N LEU A 114 14.70 -4.14 -18.05
CA LEU A 114 14.62 -4.95 -19.27
C LEU A 114 13.21 -4.95 -19.90
N PHE A 115 12.18 -5.12 -19.08
CA PHE A 115 10.78 -5.30 -19.53
C PHE A 115 9.90 -4.07 -19.29
N GLY A 116 10.40 -3.06 -18.57
CA GLY A 116 9.64 -1.90 -18.11
C GLY A 116 8.96 -2.11 -16.76
N ALA A 117 8.61 -1.02 -16.08
CA ALA A 117 7.99 -1.02 -14.74
C ALA A 117 6.45 -1.12 -14.77
N GLY A 118 5.89 -1.88 -15.71
CA GLY A 118 4.45 -2.08 -15.87
C GLY A 118 3.91 -3.28 -15.09
N ALA A 119 2.61 -3.32 -14.83
CA ALA A 119 1.98 -4.46 -14.14
C ALA A 119 2.16 -5.78 -14.88
N ALA A 120 2.21 -5.77 -16.21
CA ALA A 120 2.53 -6.96 -17.00
C ALA A 120 3.90 -7.56 -16.65
N THR A 121 4.91 -6.72 -16.37
CA THR A 121 6.23 -7.17 -15.93
C THR A 121 6.17 -7.81 -14.54
N CYS A 122 5.46 -7.17 -13.60
CA CYS A 122 5.27 -7.72 -12.26
C CYS A 122 4.56 -9.08 -12.33
N ALA A 123 3.52 -9.17 -13.17
CA ALA A 123 2.72 -10.38 -13.37
C ALA A 123 3.46 -11.50 -14.10
N LEU A 124 4.68 -11.31 -14.61
CA LEU A 124 5.50 -12.42 -15.10
C LEU A 124 5.87 -13.37 -13.95
N CYS A 125 6.17 -12.79 -12.78
CA CYS A 125 6.64 -13.52 -11.60
C CYS A 125 5.57 -13.64 -10.51
N HIS A 126 4.71 -12.63 -10.38
CA HIS A 126 3.68 -12.57 -9.35
C HIS A 126 2.32 -13.08 -9.84
N ASP A 127 1.66 -13.92 -9.04
CA ASP A 127 0.30 -14.38 -9.30
C ASP A 127 -0.72 -13.39 -8.74
N THR A 128 -1.43 -12.69 -9.63
CA THR A 128 -2.45 -11.70 -9.26
C THR A 128 -3.67 -12.31 -8.55
N ALA A 129 -3.92 -13.61 -8.71
CA ALA A 129 -4.94 -14.30 -7.91
C ALA A 129 -4.48 -14.47 -6.45
N ALA A 130 -3.21 -14.83 -6.23
CA ALA A 130 -2.61 -14.89 -4.89
C ALA A 130 -2.54 -13.52 -4.21
N LEU A 131 -2.28 -12.44 -4.97
CA LEU A 131 -2.34 -11.06 -4.45
C LEU A 131 -3.70 -10.76 -3.78
N ALA A 132 -4.81 -11.22 -4.35
CA ALA A 132 -6.13 -10.89 -3.81
C ALA A 132 -6.40 -11.45 -2.39
N VAL A 133 -5.60 -12.42 -1.94
CA VAL A 133 -5.78 -13.09 -0.65
C VAL A 133 -5.14 -12.27 0.48
N ASP A 134 -3.83 -12.06 0.41
CA ASP A 134 -3.03 -11.55 1.53
C ASP A 134 -2.39 -10.18 1.30
N HIS A 135 -2.46 -9.62 0.09
CA HIS A 135 -1.73 -8.39 -0.24
C HIS A 135 -2.13 -7.19 0.64
N PHE A 136 -3.37 -7.17 1.13
CA PHE A 136 -3.91 -6.07 1.94
C PHE A 136 -4.11 -6.38 3.42
N THR A 137 -3.65 -7.54 3.90
CA THR A 137 -3.87 -7.94 5.30
C THR A 137 -2.96 -7.20 6.29
N THR A 138 -1.84 -6.66 5.81
CA THR A 138 -0.79 -6.00 6.59
C THR A 138 -0.61 -4.52 6.21
N LEU A 139 -1.63 -3.88 5.62
CA LEU A 139 -1.55 -2.49 5.16
C LEU A 139 -1.21 -1.47 6.26
N ALA A 140 -1.58 -1.77 7.50
CA ALA A 140 -1.29 -0.90 8.65
C ALA A 140 0.14 -1.08 9.17
N ASP A 141 0.88 -2.07 8.69
CA ASP A 141 2.22 -2.37 9.15
C ASP A 141 3.24 -1.57 8.33
N ASN A 142 4.27 -1.04 9.00
CA ASN A 142 5.37 -0.32 8.35
C ASN A 142 6.35 -1.26 7.61
N SER A 143 5.96 -2.51 7.33
CA SER A 143 6.72 -3.44 6.51
C SER A 143 5.82 -4.56 6.00
N ILE A 144 5.98 -4.95 4.73
CA ILE A 144 5.39 -6.20 4.24
C ILE A 144 6.22 -7.37 4.77
N SER A 145 5.58 -8.33 5.45
CA SER A 145 6.30 -9.50 5.93
C SER A 145 6.86 -10.31 4.76
N PRO A 146 8.07 -10.90 4.87
CA PRO A 146 8.61 -11.78 3.84
C PRO A 146 7.65 -12.89 3.43
N ALA A 147 6.87 -13.41 4.39
CA ALA A 147 5.83 -14.41 4.13
C ALA A 147 4.77 -13.87 3.15
N VAL A 148 4.19 -12.70 3.42
CA VAL A 148 3.18 -12.08 2.55
C VAL A 148 3.76 -11.72 1.18
N ALA A 149 4.97 -11.16 1.13
CA ALA A 149 5.62 -10.84 -0.14
C ALA A 149 5.86 -12.11 -0.98
N SER A 150 6.39 -13.16 -0.36
CA SER A 150 6.72 -14.43 -1.00
C SER A 150 5.49 -15.22 -1.45
N ALA A 151 4.36 -15.09 -0.74
CA ALA A 151 3.09 -15.74 -1.07
C ALA A 151 2.50 -15.24 -2.40
N THR A 152 2.95 -14.10 -2.90
CA THR A 152 2.52 -13.56 -4.19
C THR A 152 3.29 -14.12 -5.38
N ILE A 153 4.36 -14.90 -5.16
CA ILE A 153 5.17 -15.48 -6.23
C ILE A 153 4.50 -16.74 -6.76
N GLY A 154 4.41 -16.86 -8.09
CA GLY A 154 3.71 -17.97 -8.75
C GLY A 154 3.12 -17.61 -10.12
N GLY A 155 3.56 -16.48 -10.71
CA GLY A 155 3.13 -16.05 -12.02
C GLY A 155 3.46 -17.07 -13.12
N PRO A 156 2.95 -16.87 -14.34
CA PRO A 156 2.98 -17.86 -15.42
C PRO A 156 4.38 -18.26 -15.88
N PHE A 157 5.41 -17.47 -15.55
CA PHE A 157 6.80 -17.81 -15.89
C PHE A 157 7.54 -18.53 -14.76
N ILE A 158 6.97 -18.60 -13.55
CA ILE A 158 7.57 -19.28 -12.41
C ILE A 158 7.28 -20.78 -12.51
N THR A 159 8.34 -21.58 -12.54
CA THR A 159 8.24 -23.04 -12.49
C THR A 159 8.33 -23.55 -11.06
N THR A 160 9.28 -23.02 -10.29
CA THR A 160 9.40 -23.27 -8.85
C THR A 160 9.89 -22.01 -8.16
N PHE A 161 9.43 -21.82 -6.92
CA PHE A 161 9.92 -20.79 -6.04
C PHE A 161 10.03 -21.35 -4.62
N THR A 162 11.12 -21.01 -3.94
CA THR A 162 11.34 -21.36 -2.53
C THR A 162 11.83 -20.13 -1.81
N ALA A 163 11.03 -19.65 -0.86
CA ALA A 163 11.39 -18.51 -0.03
C ALA A 163 12.57 -18.85 0.88
N GLY A 164 13.54 -17.94 0.97
CA GLY A 164 14.65 -18.00 1.91
C GLY A 164 14.38 -17.15 3.16
N ALA A 165 15.41 -16.89 3.94
CA ALA A 165 15.32 -16.00 5.09
C ALA A 165 15.35 -14.53 4.63
N GLY A 166 14.44 -13.70 5.17
CA GLY A 166 14.37 -12.28 4.82
C GLY A 166 14.02 -12.06 3.35
N THR A 167 14.87 -11.35 2.61
CA THR A 167 14.66 -11.04 1.18
C THR A 167 15.29 -12.06 0.23
N SER A 168 15.85 -13.15 0.75
CA SER A 168 16.51 -14.18 -0.06
C SER A 168 15.53 -15.23 -0.58
N GLY A 169 15.94 -15.96 -1.61
CA GLY A 169 15.15 -17.07 -2.14
C GLY A 169 15.78 -17.75 -3.34
N THR A 170 15.13 -18.82 -3.78
CA THR A 170 15.48 -19.55 -5.00
C THR A 170 14.28 -19.54 -5.94
N CYS A 171 14.49 -19.23 -7.21
CA CYS A 171 13.48 -19.26 -8.26
C CYS A 171 13.99 -20.01 -9.49
N ASN A 172 13.10 -20.78 -10.09
CA ASN A 172 13.25 -21.34 -11.42
C ASN A 172 12.15 -20.76 -12.31
N ALA A 173 12.53 -20.22 -13.47
CA ALA A 173 11.59 -19.58 -14.37
C ALA A 173 11.86 -19.97 -15.83
N ALA A 174 10.82 -19.97 -16.66
CA ALA A 174 10.94 -20.35 -18.07
C ALA A 174 11.96 -19.50 -18.85
N CYS A 175 12.19 -18.25 -18.44
CA CYS A 175 13.16 -17.34 -19.07
C CYS A 175 14.63 -17.67 -18.74
N HIS A 176 14.89 -18.39 -17.64
CA HIS A 176 16.25 -18.69 -17.17
C HIS A 176 16.35 -20.14 -16.73
N PRO A 177 17.07 -21.00 -17.48
CA PRO A 177 17.19 -22.40 -17.11
C PRO A 177 17.98 -22.55 -15.82
N GLY A 178 17.43 -23.35 -14.89
CA GLY A 178 18.03 -23.68 -13.61
C GLY A 178 17.66 -22.71 -12.49
N ASP A 179 18.07 -23.10 -11.28
CA ASP A 179 17.76 -22.36 -10.07
C ASP A 179 18.61 -21.09 -9.99
N ARG A 180 17.95 -19.96 -9.74
CA ARG A 180 18.56 -18.66 -9.47
C ARG A 180 18.33 -18.29 -8.02
N THR A 181 19.40 -17.90 -7.35
CA THR A 181 19.41 -17.50 -5.94
C THR A 181 19.77 -16.04 -5.80
N TRP A 182 19.19 -15.36 -4.82
CA TRP A 182 19.55 -13.99 -4.43
C TRP A 182 19.37 -13.78 -2.92
#